data_AF-A0A7C1NSQ8-F1
#
_entry.id   AF-A0A7C1NSQ8-F1
#
_cell.length_a   1.000
_cell.length_b   1.000
_cell.length_c   1.000
_cell.angle_alpha   90.00
_cell.angle_beta   90.00
_cell.angle_gamma   90.00
#
_symmetry.space_group_name_H-M   'P 1'
#
loop_
_entity.id
_entity.type
_entity.pdbx_description
1 polymer ?
#
loop_
_entity_poly.entity_id
_entity_poly.type
_entity_poly.pdbx_seq_one_letter_code
_entity_poly.pdbx_strand_id
1 'polypeptide(L)'
;MDDNSDDLYSYKPKSDRPLGITIIAVLQIIGTFIGVIMLLLLPQYIDLSIIREYLGDYFLDIVYIRIIVEIPFTLLLSFGLLKGKEWARYATFLYQIVSIITSLIKFNIFGIIVPIIILSYLGKPHVKKFFETEQGIKPKIKALIIIWTAFILIFSSYIAVVSNSLYIYHQFINQSKNSKEKELIGTWQSESGTVTLTFYSNHTSIMIKNGITYRGKWKYSIEINWISLEWNNSLTDDCHFIGDNLSYN
;
A
#
# COMPACT_ATOMS: atom_id res chain seq x y z
N MET A 1 -7.12 43.36 -61.43
CA MET A 1 -7.90 43.25 -60.18
C MET A 1 -7.38 41.99 -59.51
N ASP A 2 -6.30 42.15 -58.74
CA ASP A 2 -5.77 41.07 -57.92
C ASP A 2 -6.70 40.87 -56.74
N ASP A 3 -7.39 39.74 -56.75
CA ASP A 3 -8.18 39.21 -55.64
C ASP A 3 -7.20 38.65 -54.60
N ASN A 4 -6.60 39.56 -53.85
CA ASN A 4 -5.77 39.24 -52.71
C ASN A 4 -6.68 39.08 -51.49
N SER A 5 -7.55 38.07 -51.53
CA SER A 5 -8.24 37.56 -50.34
C SER A 5 -7.25 36.71 -49.57
N ASP A 6 -6.26 37.39 -48.98
CA ASP A 6 -5.36 36.80 -48.00
C ASP A 6 -6.19 35.97 -47.03
N ASP A 7 -5.88 34.68 -47.02
CA ASP A 7 -6.34 33.71 -46.04
C ASP A 7 -6.22 34.33 -44.66
N LEU A 8 -7.34 34.88 -44.16
CA LEU A 8 -7.49 35.28 -42.78
C LEU A 8 -7.35 33.98 -41.99
N TYR A 9 -6.13 33.69 -41.56
CA TYR A 9 -5.80 32.66 -40.59
C TYR A 9 -6.79 32.81 -39.44
N SER A 10 -7.82 31.96 -39.47
CA SER A 10 -8.91 31.96 -38.50
C SER A 10 -8.30 31.60 -37.15
N TYR A 11 -7.86 32.62 -36.42
CA TYR A 11 -7.33 32.48 -35.08
C TYR A 11 -8.48 31.99 -34.21
N LYS A 12 -8.55 30.68 -34.00
CA LYS A 12 -9.52 30.08 -33.10
C LYS A 12 -9.00 30.34 -31.68
N PRO A 13 -9.61 31.24 -30.89
CA PRO A 13 -9.10 31.56 -29.58
C PRO A 13 -9.07 30.29 -28.73
N LYS A 14 -7.97 30.09 -28.00
CA LYS A 14 -7.82 28.95 -27.11
C LYS A 14 -8.95 28.97 -26.09
N SER A 15 -9.70 27.87 -25.98
CA SER A 15 -10.79 27.73 -25.01
C SER A 15 -10.29 28.05 -23.59
N ASP A 16 -11.13 28.70 -22.80
CA ASP A 16 -10.84 28.93 -21.39
C ASP A 16 -10.59 27.63 -20.65
N ARG A 17 -9.70 27.69 -19.66
CA ARG A 17 -9.31 26.54 -18.87
C ARG A 17 -10.51 26.05 -18.03
N PRO A 18 -10.95 24.80 -18.18
CA PRO A 18 -12.01 24.26 -17.36
C PRO A 18 -11.60 24.21 -15.88
N LEU A 19 -12.49 24.64 -14.99
CA LEU A 19 -12.24 24.65 -13.54
C LEU A 19 -11.89 23.25 -13.02
N GLY A 20 -12.57 22.20 -13.50
CA GLY A 20 -12.29 20.83 -13.09
C GLY A 20 -10.88 20.35 -13.45
N ILE A 21 -10.26 20.84 -14.54
CA ILE A 21 -8.86 20.54 -14.86
C ILE A 21 -7.91 21.18 -13.85
N THR A 22 -8.25 22.39 -13.38
CA THR A 22 -7.49 23.05 -12.33
C THR A 22 -7.59 22.25 -11.02
N ILE A 23 -8.80 21.81 -10.65
CA ILE A 23 -9.01 20.97 -9.47
C ILE A 23 -8.20 19.67 -9.58
N ILE A 24 -8.29 18.95 -10.71
CA ILE A 24 -7.56 17.68 -10.90
C ILE A 24 -6.05 17.89 -10.74
N ALA A 25 -5.48 18.92 -11.38
CA ALA A 25 -4.06 19.20 -11.29
C ALA A 25 -3.63 19.55 -9.85
N VAL A 26 -4.41 20.35 -9.13
CA VAL A 26 -4.14 20.71 -7.73
C VAL A 26 -4.24 19.49 -6.82
N LEU A 27 -5.29 18.66 -6.97
CA LEU A 27 -5.44 17.42 -6.22
C LEU A 27 -4.29 16.45 -6.48
N GLN A 28 -3.80 16.37 -7.72
CA GLN A 28 -2.66 15.54 -8.06
C GLN A 28 -1.37 16.04 -7.37
N ILE A 29 -1.13 17.36 -7.37
CA ILE A 29 0.00 17.96 -6.65
C ILE A 29 -0.09 17.67 -5.15
N ILE A 30 -1.25 17.90 -4.53
CA ILE A 30 -1.49 17.62 -3.10
C ILE A 30 -1.25 16.14 -2.81
N GLY A 31 -1.81 15.25 -3.63
CA GLY A 31 -1.61 13.80 -3.51
C GLY A 31 -0.14 13.40 -3.58
N THR A 32 0.64 14.00 -4.49
CA THR A 32 2.09 13.80 -4.57
C THR A 32 2.79 14.22 -3.28
N PHE A 33 2.47 15.40 -2.72
CA PHE A 33 3.07 15.85 -1.46
C PHE A 33 2.71 14.95 -0.28
N ILE A 34 1.44 14.54 -0.17
CA ILE A 34 1.02 13.58 0.86
C ILE A 34 1.78 12.27 0.70
N GLY A 35 1.94 11.76 -0.52
CA GLY A 35 2.71 10.56 -0.80
C GLY A 35 4.17 10.66 -0.36
N VAL A 36 4.82 11.80 -0.61
CA VAL A 36 6.18 12.08 -0.14
C VAL A 36 6.26 12.06 1.39
N ILE A 37 5.34 12.75 2.07
CA ILE A 37 5.30 12.80 3.53
C ILE A 37 5.12 11.38 4.10
N MET A 38 4.16 10.63 3.55
CA MET A 38 3.90 9.25 3.99
C MET A 38 5.11 8.35 3.79
N LEU A 39 5.87 8.53 2.70
CA LEU A 39 7.12 7.78 2.49
C LEU A 39 8.16 8.09 3.57
N LEU A 40 8.36 9.36 3.89
CA LEU A 40 9.34 9.77 4.91
C LEU A 40 8.97 9.27 6.31
N LEU A 41 7.68 9.14 6.58
CA LEU A 41 7.15 8.65 7.84
C LEU A 41 7.11 7.11 7.91
N LEU A 42 7.07 6.41 6.78
CA LEU A 42 6.86 4.96 6.72
C LEU A 42 7.82 4.14 7.60
N PRO A 43 9.14 4.42 7.62
CA PRO A 43 10.08 3.68 8.48
C PRO A 43 9.85 3.87 9.99
N GLN A 44 9.10 4.89 10.40
CA GLN A 44 8.82 5.17 11.82
C GLN A 44 7.65 4.33 12.35
N TYR A 45 6.75 3.90 11.46
CA TYR A 45 5.53 3.15 11.81
C TYR A 45 5.60 1.68 11.42
N ILE A 46 6.50 1.32 10.51
CA ILE A 46 6.64 -0.03 9.99
C ILE A 46 8.06 -0.49 10.27
N ASP A 47 8.18 -1.63 10.95
CA ASP A 47 9.46 -2.32 11.09
C ASP A 47 9.90 -2.86 9.74
N LEU A 48 10.85 -2.16 9.11
CA LEU A 48 11.38 -2.52 7.80
C LEU A 48 12.15 -3.85 7.83
N SER A 49 12.54 -4.37 9.01
CA SER A 49 13.21 -5.66 9.12
C SER A 49 12.32 -6.81 8.65
N ILE A 50 11.03 -6.78 9.02
CA ILE A 50 10.02 -7.74 8.58
C ILE A 50 9.92 -7.72 7.04
N ILE A 51 9.79 -6.53 6.45
CA ILE A 51 9.69 -6.40 5.00
C ILE A 51 10.95 -6.93 4.31
N ARG A 52 12.13 -6.61 4.85
CA ARG A 52 13.42 -7.05 4.34
C ARG A 52 13.58 -8.57 4.42
N GLU A 53 13.15 -9.19 5.50
CA GLU A 53 13.21 -10.64 5.69
C GLU A 53 12.34 -11.38 4.67
N TYR A 54 11.10 -10.93 4.48
CA TYR A 54 10.15 -11.62 3.60
C TYR A 54 10.31 -11.28 2.11
N LEU A 55 10.66 -10.04 1.78
CA LEU A 55 10.67 -9.55 0.39
C LEU A 55 12.08 -9.24 -0.14
N GLY A 56 13.08 -9.23 0.74
CA GLY A 56 14.46 -8.91 0.40
C GLY A 56 14.73 -7.42 0.21
N ASP A 57 16.02 -7.06 0.24
CA ASP A 57 16.48 -5.68 0.05
C ASP A 57 16.10 -5.10 -1.32
N TYR A 58 16.15 -5.93 -2.36
CA TYR A 58 15.81 -5.51 -3.71
C TYR A 58 14.37 -4.99 -3.83
N PHE A 59 13.42 -5.54 -3.07
CA PHE A 59 12.04 -5.05 -3.10
C PHE A 59 11.95 -3.59 -2.63
N LEU A 60 12.64 -3.26 -1.53
CA LEU A 60 12.66 -1.91 -0.99
C LEU A 60 13.32 -0.92 -1.97
N ASP A 61 14.46 -1.30 -2.55
CA ASP A 61 15.15 -0.48 -3.56
C ASP A 61 14.23 -0.14 -4.72
N ILE A 62 13.52 -1.14 -5.21
CA ILE A 62 12.60 -0.99 -6.33
C ILE A 62 11.40 -0.09 -5.95
N VAL A 63 10.87 -0.19 -4.73
CA VAL A 63 9.84 0.75 -4.22
C VAL A 63 10.37 2.18 -4.15
N TYR A 64 11.58 2.40 -3.64
CA TYR A 64 12.20 3.72 -3.57
C TYR A 64 12.43 4.33 -4.95
N ILE A 65 13.01 3.56 -5.89
CA ILE A 65 13.25 4.02 -7.27
C ILE A 65 11.94 4.45 -7.92
N ARG A 66 10.89 3.63 -7.78
CA ARG A 66 9.57 3.97 -8.32
C ARG A 66 9.09 5.31 -7.81
N ILE A 67 9.16 5.56 -6.49
CA ILE A 67 8.65 6.80 -5.92
C ILE A 67 9.46 8.01 -6.41
N ILE A 68 10.78 7.89 -6.44
CA ILE A 68 11.68 8.94 -6.94
C ILE A 68 11.33 9.33 -8.38
N VAL A 69 10.93 8.38 -9.23
CA VAL A 69 10.55 8.68 -10.61
C VAL A 69 9.08 9.14 -10.73
N GLU A 70 8.18 8.62 -9.91
CA GLU A 70 6.75 8.94 -9.96
C GLU A 70 6.44 10.39 -9.52
N ILE A 71 7.19 10.93 -8.55
CA ILE A 71 7.05 12.31 -8.07
C ILE A 71 7.24 13.35 -9.20
N PRO A 72 8.42 13.44 -9.87
CA PRO A 72 8.62 14.43 -10.92
C PRO A 72 7.68 14.20 -12.09
N PHE A 73 7.34 12.94 -12.40
CA PHE A 73 6.38 12.61 -13.45
C PHE A 73 4.97 13.13 -13.16
N THR A 74 4.45 12.92 -11.94
CA THR A 74 3.11 13.40 -11.55
C THR A 74 3.04 14.92 -11.49
N LEU A 75 4.11 15.59 -11.08
CA LEU A 75 4.22 17.05 -11.16
C LEU A 75 4.26 17.55 -12.60
N LEU A 76 5.01 16.88 -13.48
CA LEU A 76 5.06 17.18 -14.91
C LEU A 76 3.68 17.01 -15.57
N LEU A 77 2.94 15.96 -15.21
CA LEU A 77 1.55 15.76 -15.65
C LEU A 77 0.64 16.89 -15.17
N SER A 78 0.71 17.24 -13.89
CA SER A 78 -0.11 18.31 -13.30
C SER A 78 0.15 19.65 -14.00
N PHE A 79 1.43 19.98 -14.25
CA PHE A 79 1.81 21.15 -15.02
C PHE A 79 1.31 21.09 -16.46
N GLY A 80 1.43 19.94 -17.12
CA GLY A 80 0.92 19.70 -18.47
C GLY A 80 -0.60 19.91 -18.58
N LEU A 81 -1.35 19.43 -17.58
CA LEU A 81 -2.80 19.65 -17.46
C LEU A 81 -3.13 21.14 -17.35
N LEU A 82 -2.44 21.87 -16.48
CA LEU A 82 -2.65 23.32 -16.29
C LEU A 82 -2.35 24.14 -17.56
N LYS A 83 -1.40 23.69 -18.38
CA LYS A 83 -1.04 24.32 -19.66
C LYS A 83 -1.92 23.90 -20.83
N GLY A 84 -2.85 22.95 -20.64
CA GLY A 84 -3.70 22.44 -21.70
C GLY A 84 -2.93 21.64 -22.74
N LYS A 85 -1.90 20.88 -22.32
CA LYS A 85 -1.12 20.03 -23.24
C LYS A 85 -1.85 18.72 -23.49
N GLU A 86 -2.08 18.38 -24.76
CA GLU A 86 -2.86 17.18 -25.12
C GLU A 86 -2.24 15.87 -24.61
N TRP A 87 -0.91 15.79 -24.64
CA TRP A 87 -0.18 14.62 -24.11
C TRP A 87 -0.44 14.40 -22.62
N ALA A 88 -0.64 15.47 -21.85
CA ALA A 88 -0.91 15.39 -20.42
C ALA A 88 -2.33 14.83 -20.18
N ARG A 89 -3.34 15.30 -20.95
CA ARG A 89 -4.69 14.71 -20.93
C ARG A 89 -4.64 13.22 -21.22
N TYR A 90 -3.91 12.82 -22.26
CA TYR A 90 -3.79 11.42 -22.67
C TYR A 90 -3.08 10.57 -21.61
N ALA A 91 -1.97 11.05 -21.05
CA ALA A 91 -1.25 10.35 -20.01
C ALA A 91 -2.07 10.26 -18.70
N THR A 92 -2.78 11.31 -18.31
CA THR A 92 -3.68 11.26 -17.14
C THR A 92 -4.80 10.26 -17.36
N PHE A 93 -5.39 10.19 -18.56
CA PHE A 93 -6.40 9.19 -18.88
C PHE A 93 -5.87 7.76 -18.67
N LEU A 94 -4.68 7.46 -19.20
CA LEU A 94 -4.03 6.16 -19.01
C LEU A 94 -3.70 5.89 -17.54
N TYR A 95 -3.19 6.89 -16.81
CA TYR A 95 -2.89 6.77 -15.39
C TYR A 95 -4.14 6.45 -14.56
N GLN A 96 -5.30 7.02 -14.89
CA GLN A 96 -6.56 6.67 -14.22
C GLN A 96 -6.97 5.22 -14.46
N ILE A 97 -6.73 4.67 -15.66
CA ILE A 97 -6.96 3.24 -15.94
C ILE A 97 -6.06 2.37 -15.06
N VAL A 98 -4.78 2.71 -14.98
CA VAL A 98 -3.83 2.00 -14.08
C VAL A 98 -4.29 2.08 -12.62
N SER A 99 -4.76 3.25 -12.19
CA SER A 99 -5.30 3.44 -10.83
C SER A 99 -6.50 2.54 -10.56
N ILE A 100 -7.41 2.37 -11.52
CA ILE A 100 -8.56 1.46 -11.38
C ILE A 100 -8.10 0.01 -11.25
N ILE A 101 -7.24 -0.45 -12.16
CA ILE A 101 -6.74 -1.85 -12.16
C ILE A 101 -6.04 -2.15 -10.84
N THR A 102 -5.15 -1.27 -10.39
CA THR A 102 -4.42 -1.46 -9.13
C THR A 102 -5.32 -1.40 -7.90
N SER A 103 -6.37 -0.58 -7.93
CA SER A 103 -7.36 -0.51 -6.85
C SER A 103 -8.24 -1.75 -6.79
N LEU A 104 -8.54 -2.38 -7.92
CA LEU A 104 -9.25 -3.67 -7.97
C LEU A 104 -8.42 -4.79 -7.32
N ILE A 105 -7.13 -4.87 -7.63
CA ILE A 105 -6.21 -5.86 -7.02
C ILE A 105 -6.14 -5.69 -5.49
N LYS A 106 -6.25 -4.45 -5.00
CA LYS A 106 -6.23 -4.10 -3.57
C LYS A 106 -7.60 -4.10 -2.90
N PHE A 107 -8.69 -4.39 -3.62
CA PHE A 107 -10.05 -4.27 -3.13
C PHE A 107 -10.40 -2.89 -2.52
N ASN A 108 -9.80 -1.81 -3.05
CA ASN A 108 -10.04 -0.44 -2.58
C ASN A 108 -11.14 0.26 -3.39
N ILE A 109 -12.35 0.28 -2.85
CA ILE A 109 -13.54 0.85 -3.52
C ILE A 109 -13.37 2.35 -3.81
N PHE A 110 -12.84 3.12 -2.85
CA PHE A 110 -12.61 4.56 -3.05
C PHE A 110 -11.58 4.84 -4.14
N GLY A 111 -10.57 3.96 -4.26
CA GLY A 111 -9.56 4.00 -5.32
C GLY A 111 -10.11 3.74 -6.72
N ILE A 112 -11.35 3.26 -6.84
CA ILE A 112 -12.02 3.01 -8.13
C ILE A 112 -12.94 4.19 -8.50
N ILE A 113 -13.71 4.71 -7.54
CA ILE A 113 -14.72 5.74 -7.79
C ILE A 113 -14.08 7.03 -8.33
N VAL A 114 -13.04 7.52 -7.66
CA VAL A 114 -12.41 8.81 -8.02
C VAL A 114 -11.83 8.78 -9.45
N PRO A 115 -11.03 7.77 -9.86
CA PRO A 115 -10.56 7.67 -11.24
C PRO A 115 -11.66 7.60 -12.30
N ILE A 116 -12.77 6.91 -12.00
CA ILE A 116 -13.92 6.84 -12.94
C ILE A 116 -14.51 8.22 -13.16
N ILE A 117 -14.71 9.01 -12.09
CA ILE A 117 -15.21 10.38 -12.19
C ILE A 117 -14.26 11.24 -13.03
N ILE A 118 -12.94 11.12 -12.81
CA ILE A 118 -11.92 11.85 -13.57
C ILE A 118 -11.95 11.45 -15.05
N LEU A 119 -12.01 10.15 -15.38
CA LEU A 119 -12.11 9.66 -16.76
C LEU A 119 -13.34 10.20 -17.47
N SER A 120 -14.50 10.15 -16.81
CA SER A 120 -15.75 10.70 -17.32
C SER A 120 -15.64 12.20 -17.60
N TYR A 121 -14.99 12.95 -16.70
CA TYR A 121 -14.76 14.37 -16.88
C TYR A 121 -13.79 14.69 -18.03
N LEU A 122 -12.66 13.98 -18.14
CA LEU A 122 -11.67 14.17 -19.20
C LEU A 122 -12.25 13.89 -20.60
N GLY A 123 -13.29 13.05 -20.69
CA GLY A 123 -14.00 12.76 -21.92
C GLY A 123 -14.94 13.86 -22.41
N LYS A 124 -15.28 14.86 -21.56
CA LYS A 124 -16.28 15.89 -21.91
C LYS A 124 -15.80 16.79 -23.06
N PRO A 125 -16.70 17.21 -23.98
CA PRO A 125 -16.32 18.00 -25.16
C PRO A 125 -15.60 19.32 -24.82
N HIS A 126 -16.07 20.05 -23.81
CA HIS A 126 -15.43 21.31 -23.38
C HIS A 126 -14.02 21.10 -22.83
N VAL A 127 -13.75 19.93 -22.22
CA VAL A 127 -12.40 19.56 -21.77
C VAL A 127 -11.53 19.23 -22.96
N LYS A 128 -12.01 18.42 -23.91
CA LYS A 128 -11.26 18.07 -25.12
C LYS A 128 -10.82 19.31 -25.89
N LYS A 129 -11.72 20.29 -26.08
CA LYS A 129 -11.45 21.59 -26.73
C LYS A 129 -10.31 22.37 -26.08
N PHE A 130 -10.20 22.36 -24.75
CA PHE A 130 -9.09 23.03 -24.06
C PHE A 130 -7.72 22.40 -24.36
N PHE A 131 -7.70 21.10 -24.63
CA PHE A 131 -6.51 20.31 -24.91
C PHE A 131 -6.25 20.09 -26.40
N GLU A 132 -7.16 20.52 -27.29
CA GLU A 132 -6.95 20.43 -28.73
C GLU A 132 -5.71 21.26 -29.10
N THR A 133 -4.76 20.58 -29.74
CA THR A 133 -3.57 21.22 -30.31
C THR A 133 -3.62 21.08 -31.82
N GLU A 134 -3.23 22.12 -32.55
CA GLU A 134 -3.24 22.11 -34.03
C GLU A 134 -2.36 20.99 -34.62
N GLN A 135 -1.35 20.53 -33.87
CA GLN A 135 -0.36 19.53 -34.33
C GLN A 135 -0.60 18.11 -33.80
N GLY A 136 -1.56 17.92 -32.89
CA GLY A 136 -1.79 16.64 -32.20
C GLY A 136 -0.59 16.16 -31.37
N ILE A 137 -0.70 14.95 -30.81
CA ILE A 137 0.40 14.31 -30.06
C ILE A 137 1.36 13.64 -31.05
N LYS A 138 2.64 14.03 -31.02
CA LYS A 138 3.69 13.38 -31.81
C LYS A 138 3.75 11.87 -31.51
N PRO A 139 3.87 10.99 -32.52
CA PRO A 139 3.80 9.54 -32.34
C PRO A 139 4.87 9.00 -31.39
N LYS A 140 6.09 9.56 -31.43
CA LYS A 140 7.18 9.21 -30.49
C LYS A 140 6.80 9.50 -29.03
N ILE A 141 6.16 10.63 -28.76
CA ILE A 141 5.72 11.02 -27.41
C ILE A 141 4.59 10.08 -26.96
N LYS A 142 3.63 9.78 -27.85
CA LYS A 142 2.54 8.85 -27.56
C LYS A 142 3.08 7.46 -27.19
N ALA A 143 4.04 6.93 -27.97
CA ALA A 143 4.69 5.65 -27.69
C ALA A 143 5.40 5.66 -26.33
N LEU A 144 6.14 6.72 -26.01
CA LEU A 144 6.82 6.87 -24.72
C LEU A 144 5.83 6.87 -23.55
N ILE A 145 4.70 7.58 -23.67
CA ILE A 145 3.64 7.58 -22.65
C ILE A 145 3.04 6.19 -22.48
N ILE A 146 2.79 5.46 -23.57
CA ILE A 146 2.23 4.10 -23.50
C ILE A 146 3.22 3.14 -22.82
N ILE A 147 4.49 3.16 -23.23
CA ILE A 147 5.55 2.32 -22.63
C ILE A 147 5.67 2.62 -21.13
N TRP A 148 5.72 3.90 -20.77
CA TRP A 148 5.80 4.33 -19.37
C TRP A 148 4.56 3.90 -18.57
N THR A 149 3.36 4.03 -19.14
CA THR A 149 2.11 3.57 -18.50
C THR A 149 2.14 2.05 -18.28
N ALA A 150 2.57 1.28 -19.28
CA ALA A 150 2.66 -0.18 -19.17
C ALA A 150 3.65 -0.58 -18.08
N PHE A 151 4.81 0.09 -18.00
CA PHE A 151 5.78 -0.10 -16.94
C PHE A 151 5.18 0.18 -15.55
N ILE A 152 4.53 1.34 -15.37
CA ILE A 152 3.84 1.68 -14.10
C ILE A 152 2.77 0.63 -13.77
N LEU A 153 2.00 0.16 -14.75
CA LEU A 153 0.94 -0.82 -14.53
C LEU A 153 1.49 -2.13 -14.01
N ILE A 154 2.49 -2.70 -14.70
CA ILE A 154 3.16 -3.94 -14.27
C ILE A 154 3.69 -3.77 -12.85
N PHE A 155 4.39 -2.66 -12.63
CA PHE A 155 5.05 -2.40 -11.35
C PHE A 155 4.06 -2.22 -10.20
N SER A 156 3.01 -1.43 -10.42
CA SER A 156 1.98 -1.17 -9.42
C SER A 156 1.14 -2.41 -9.15
N SER A 157 0.94 -3.27 -10.15
CA SER A 157 0.25 -4.56 -9.98
C SER A 157 1.10 -5.52 -9.17
N TYR A 158 2.41 -5.60 -9.41
CA TYR A 158 3.34 -6.38 -8.61
C TYR A 158 3.32 -5.94 -7.13
N ILE A 159 3.48 -4.64 -6.86
CA ILE A 159 3.37 -4.12 -5.47
C ILE A 159 2.01 -4.45 -4.87
N ALA A 160 0.92 -4.27 -5.63
CA ALA A 160 -0.42 -4.55 -5.14
C ALA A 160 -0.59 -6.01 -4.71
N VAL A 161 -0.17 -6.96 -5.55
CA VAL A 161 -0.21 -8.40 -5.24
C VAL A 161 0.62 -8.73 -4.01
N VAL A 162 1.87 -8.26 -3.95
CA VAL A 162 2.78 -8.52 -2.81
C VAL A 162 2.24 -7.92 -1.51
N SER A 163 1.73 -6.69 -1.55
CA SER A 163 1.14 -6.06 -0.36
C SER A 163 -0.12 -6.78 0.14
N ASN A 164 -0.95 -7.27 -0.79
CA ASN A 164 -2.17 -8.00 -0.45
C ASN A 164 -1.84 -9.39 0.10
N SER A 165 -0.87 -10.09 -0.47
CA SER A 165 -0.44 -11.40 0.05
C SER A 165 0.13 -11.29 1.46
N LEU A 166 0.92 -10.26 1.74
CA LEU A 166 1.48 -10.00 3.07
C LEU A 166 0.37 -9.66 4.09
N TYR A 167 -0.61 -8.85 3.68
CA TYR A 167 -1.77 -8.55 4.51
C TYR A 167 -2.58 -9.81 4.87
N ILE A 168 -2.88 -10.66 3.87
CA ILE A 168 -3.61 -11.92 4.07
C ILE A 168 -2.81 -12.87 4.96
N TYR A 169 -1.50 -12.99 4.73
CA TYR A 169 -0.62 -13.83 5.54
C TYR A 169 -0.63 -13.40 7.01
N HIS A 170 -0.46 -12.10 7.28
CA HIS A 170 -0.47 -11.57 8.65
C HIS A 170 -1.84 -11.73 9.34
N GLN A 171 -2.94 -11.52 8.61
CA GLN A 171 -4.30 -11.81 9.10
C GLN A 171 -4.46 -13.28 9.49
N PHE A 172 -4.01 -14.20 8.63
CA PHE A 172 -4.10 -15.64 8.88
C PHE A 172 -3.25 -16.06 10.08
N ILE A 173 -2.02 -15.57 10.19
CA ILE A 173 -1.15 -15.83 11.34
C ILE A 173 -1.78 -15.32 12.63
N ASN A 174 -2.28 -14.10 12.66
CA ASN A 174 -2.88 -13.54 13.86
C ASN A 174 -4.16 -14.28 14.26
N GLN A 175 -4.95 -14.73 13.28
CA GLN A 175 -6.12 -15.56 13.54
C GLN A 175 -5.72 -16.92 14.15
N SER A 176 -4.71 -17.57 13.59
CA SER A 176 -4.16 -18.84 14.11
C SER A 176 -3.59 -18.66 15.52
N LYS A 177 -2.81 -17.60 15.74
CA LYS A 177 -2.26 -17.23 17.05
C LYS A 177 -3.35 -17.05 18.09
N ASN A 178 -4.39 -16.28 17.78
CA ASN A 178 -5.53 -16.07 18.67
C ASN A 178 -6.30 -17.36 18.98
N SER A 179 -6.35 -18.32 18.04
CA SER A 179 -6.95 -19.63 18.28
C SER A 179 -6.13 -20.45 19.27
N LYS A 180 -4.81 -20.53 19.06
CA LYS A 180 -3.90 -21.28 19.94
C LYS A 180 -3.78 -20.67 21.32
N GLU A 181 -3.76 -19.35 21.42
CA GLU A 181 -3.80 -18.65 22.71
C GLU A 181 -5.07 -18.96 23.50
N LYS A 182 -6.21 -19.17 22.83
CA LYS A 182 -7.45 -19.59 23.50
C LYS A 182 -7.39 -21.02 24.01
N GLU A 183 -6.75 -21.94 23.28
CA GLU A 183 -6.52 -23.32 23.73
C GLU A 183 -5.60 -23.38 24.95
N LEU A 184 -4.70 -22.40 25.10
CA LEU A 184 -3.77 -22.32 26.22
C LEU A 184 -4.42 -21.89 27.54
N ILE A 185 -5.48 -21.08 27.48
CA ILE A 185 -6.12 -20.52 28.67
C ILE A 185 -6.74 -21.66 29.49
N GLY A 186 -6.32 -21.76 30.74
CA GLY A 186 -6.72 -22.84 31.63
C GLY A 186 -5.59 -23.30 32.53
N THR A 187 -5.84 -24.37 33.28
CA THR A 187 -4.88 -24.96 34.22
C THR A 187 -4.34 -26.26 33.64
N TRP A 188 -3.03 -26.33 33.52
CA TRP A 188 -2.24 -27.46 33.07
C TRP A 188 -1.56 -28.10 34.28
N GLN A 189 -1.56 -29.41 34.36
CA GLN A 189 -0.93 -30.14 35.48
C GLN A 189 0.03 -31.19 34.91
N SER A 190 1.20 -31.31 35.53
CA SER A 190 2.14 -32.38 35.15
C SER A 190 1.56 -33.75 35.49
N GLU A 191 1.99 -34.80 34.77
CA GLU A 191 1.54 -36.19 35.04
C GLU A 191 1.82 -36.63 36.49
N SER A 192 2.92 -36.13 37.07
CA SER A 192 3.30 -36.34 38.46
C SER A 192 2.45 -35.58 39.48
N GLY A 193 1.66 -34.59 39.03
CA GLY A 193 0.92 -33.66 39.88
C GLY A 193 1.77 -32.64 40.65
N THR A 194 3.09 -32.64 40.47
CA THR A 194 4.04 -31.79 41.21
C THR A 194 4.12 -30.34 40.70
N VAL A 195 3.68 -30.11 39.46
CA VAL A 195 3.65 -28.79 38.82
C VAL A 195 2.25 -28.49 38.31
N THR A 196 1.75 -27.31 38.61
CA THR A 196 0.49 -26.77 38.06
C THR A 196 0.77 -25.42 37.43
N LEU A 197 0.41 -25.22 36.16
CA LEU A 197 0.61 -23.99 35.42
C LEU A 197 -0.74 -23.49 34.89
N THR A 198 -1.14 -22.28 35.27
CA THR A 198 -2.40 -21.68 34.83
C THR A 198 -2.12 -20.46 33.96
N PHE A 199 -2.71 -20.44 32.76
CA PHE A 199 -2.67 -19.30 31.84
C PHE A 199 -4.00 -18.55 31.85
N TYR A 200 -3.93 -17.23 31.99
CA TYR A 200 -5.10 -16.35 31.95
C TYR A 200 -5.17 -15.58 30.63
N SER A 201 -6.39 -15.19 30.26
CA SER A 201 -6.69 -14.41 29.04
C SER A 201 -6.06 -13.02 28.99
N ASN A 202 -5.63 -12.49 30.14
CA ASN A 202 -4.96 -11.19 30.26
C ASN A 202 -3.43 -11.30 30.14
N HIS A 203 -2.91 -12.39 29.57
CA HIS A 203 -1.47 -12.69 29.43
C HIS A 203 -0.70 -12.80 30.75
N THR A 204 -1.39 -13.09 31.86
CA THR A 204 -0.75 -13.45 33.13
C THR A 204 -0.74 -14.97 33.33
N SER A 205 0.23 -15.48 34.07
CA SER A 205 0.38 -16.89 34.39
C SER A 205 0.72 -17.11 35.85
N ILE A 206 0.30 -18.26 36.38
CA ILE A 206 0.63 -18.72 37.73
C ILE A 206 1.17 -20.14 37.64
N MET A 207 2.36 -20.39 38.17
CA MET A 207 2.93 -21.73 38.32
C MET A 207 3.02 -22.10 39.80
N ILE A 208 2.60 -23.30 40.17
CA ILE A 208 2.79 -23.88 41.49
C ILE A 208 3.71 -25.09 41.30
N LYS A 209 4.91 -25.05 41.87
CA LYS A 209 5.90 -26.14 41.80
C LYS A 209 6.35 -26.46 43.21
N ASN A 210 6.10 -27.69 43.66
CA ASN A 210 6.44 -28.15 45.02
C ASN A 210 5.87 -27.23 46.13
N GLY A 211 4.67 -26.68 45.93
CA GLY A 211 4.02 -25.76 46.87
C GLY A 211 4.48 -24.29 46.81
N ILE A 212 5.50 -23.97 46.01
CA ILE A 212 5.94 -22.59 45.78
C ILE A 212 5.17 -22.00 44.60
N THR A 213 4.62 -20.80 44.78
CA THR A 213 3.84 -20.09 43.75
C THR A 213 4.69 -19.03 43.04
N TYR A 214 4.74 -19.11 41.71
CA TYR A 214 5.37 -18.16 40.81
C TYR A 214 4.28 -17.43 40.03
N ARG A 215 4.42 -16.11 39.90
CA ARG A 215 3.51 -15.27 39.11
C ARG A 215 4.29 -14.57 38.02
N GLY A 216 3.74 -14.53 36.83
CA GLY A 216 4.42 -13.98 35.67
C GLY A 216 3.48 -13.57 34.55
N LYS A 217 4.09 -13.22 33.43
CA LYS A 217 3.44 -13.00 32.15
C LYS A 217 3.83 -14.11 31.20
N TRP A 218 3.00 -14.30 30.18
CA TRP A 218 3.31 -15.26 29.13
C TRP A 218 3.08 -14.66 27.75
N LYS A 219 3.85 -15.13 26.77
CA LYS A 219 3.72 -14.75 25.37
C LYS A 219 3.87 -15.98 24.49
N TYR A 220 2.88 -16.21 23.62
CA TYR A 220 2.96 -17.27 22.62
C TYR A 220 3.63 -16.76 21.35
N SER A 221 4.62 -17.52 20.88
CA SER A 221 5.29 -17.34 19.60
C SER A 221 4.87 -18.45 18.65
N ILE A 222 4.17 -18.07 17.58
CA ILE A 222 3.66 -19.02 16.58
C ILE A 222 4.76 -19.55 15.66
N GLU A 223 5.82 -18.77 15.44
CA GLU A 223 6.93 -19.12 14.53
C GLU A 223 7.68 -20.38 14.99
N ILE A 224 7.84 -20.51 16.31
CA ILE A 224 8.54 -21.63 16.94
C ILE A 224 7.61 -22.55 17.74
N ASN A 225 6.32 -22.19 17.84
CA ASN A 225 5.32 -22.87 18.67
C ASN A 225 5.72 -22.95 20.16
N TRP A 226 6.30 -21.86 20.69
CA TRP A 226 6.81 -21.78 22.07
C TRP A 226 6.03 -20.76 22.88
N ILE A 227 6.02 -20.96 24.19
CA ILE A 227 5.49 -20.03 25.16
C ILE A 227 6.65 -19.56 26.02
N SER A 228 6.93 -18.27 25.96
CA SER A 228 7.89 -17.65 26.87
C SER A 228 7.16 -17.22 28.14
N LEU A 229 7.70 -17.60 29.29
CA LEU A 229 7.21 -17.26 30.62
C LEU A 229 8.18 -16.26 31.26
N GLU A 230 7.69 -15.08 31.58
CA GLU A 230 8.47 -14.04 32.26
C GLU A 230 7.98 -13.91 33.70
N TRP A 231 8.79 -14.32 34.66
CA TRP A 231 8.44 -14.29 36.08
C TRP A 231 8.86 -12.97 36.73
N ASN A 232 8.15 -12.56 37.78
CA ASN A 232 8.41 -11.30 38.51
C ASN A 232 9.84 -11.17 39.09
N ASN A 233 10.60 -12.27 39.16
CA ASN A 233 11.98 -12.29 39.65
C ASN A 233 13.02 -12.14 38.51
N SER A 234 12.59 -11.68 37.33
CA SER A 234 13.42 -11.56 36.11
C SER A 234 13.99 -12.87 35.58
N LEU A 235 13.41 -14.01 35.99
CA LEU A 235 13.69 -15.32 35.41
C LEU A 235 12.77 -15.53 34.21
N THR A 236 13.33 -16.01 33.11
CA THR A 236 12.59 -16.39 31.91
C THR A 236 12.70 -17.90 31.74
N ASP A 237 11.56 -18.58 31.70
CA ASP A 237 11.49 -20.00 31.35
C ASP A 237 10.73 -20.17 30.04
N ASP A 238 11.01 -21.26 29.32
CA ASP A 238 10.36 -21.55 28.04
C ASP A 238 9.60 -22.87 28.11
N CYS A 239 8.38 -22.86 27.59
CA CYS A 239 7.59 -24.08 27.36
C CYS A 239 7.39 -24.30 25.86
N HIS A 240 7.31 -25.56 25.45
CA HIS A 240 6.99 -25.93 24.07
C HIS A 240 5.94 -27.03 24.04
N PHE A 241 5.16 -27.06 22.96
CA PHE A 241 4.18 -28.12 22.75
C PHE A 241 4.80 -29.35 22.11
N ILE A 242 4.41 -30.52 22.60
CA ILE A 242 4.62 -31.83 21.96
C ILE A 242 3.25 -32.48 21.79
N GLY A 243 2.61 -32.26 20.64
CA GLY A 243 1.22 -32.65 20.42
C GLY A 243 0.27 -31.79 21.28
N ASP A 244 -0.58 -32.45 22.07
CA ASP A 244 -1.51 -31.80 23.02
C ASP A 244 -0.88 -31.59 24.41
N ASN A 245 0.38 -31.99 24.60
CA ASN A 245 1.08 -31.87 25.87
C ASN A 245 1.98 -30.64 25.89
N LEU A 246 2.01 -29.96 27.05
CA LEU A 246 2.93 -28.86 27.31
C LEU A 246 4.17 -29.38 28.02
N SER A 247 5.33 -29.23 27.38
CA SER A 247 6.63 -29.55 27.94
C SER A 247 7.26 -28.28 28.54
N TYR A 248 7.59 -28.32 29.82
CA TYR A 248 8.30 -27.25 30.55
C TYR A 248 9.74 -27.71 30.76
N ASN A 249 10.70 -26.96 30.22
CA ASN A 249 12.14 -27.23 30.37
C ASN A 249 12.73 -26.49 31.57
#